data_AF-A0A060XNZ6-F1
#
_entry.id   AF-A0A060XNZ6-F1
#
_cell.length_a   1.000
_cell.length_b   1.000
_cell.length_c   1.000
_cell.angle_alpha   90.00
_cell.angle_beta   90.00
_cell.angle_gamma   90.00
#
_symmetry.space_group_name_H-M   'P 1'
#
loop_
_entity.id
_entity.type
_entity.pdbx_description
1 polymer ?
#
loop_
_entity_poly.entity_id
_entity_poly.type
_entity_poly.pdbx_seq_one_letter_code
_entity_poly.pdbx_strand_id
1 'polypeptide(L)'
;MLEETYKLVFLYNGLENRQVATIHHVRLQAKALQRVLTARTRRGVEPLISVCEKFLQEVESFQRLFVVELPHLQESFVGKLLDVQRASATIIEPTGESDNHLRFTSGLVVALDIDATLEHVQDPHNTKYSIQTASLM
;
A
#
# COMPACT_ATOMS: atom_id res chain seq x y z
N MET A 1 9.59 4.07 20.83
CA MET A 1 8.63 2.95 20.63
C MET A 1 9.20 1.77 19.83
N LEU A 2 9.82 1.98 18.64
CA LEU A 2 10.37 0.86 17.85
C LEU A 2 11.53 0.15 18.54
N GLU A 3 12.47 0.89 19.13
CA GLU A 3 13.65 0.34 19.80
C GLU A 3 13.26 -0.56 20.98
N GLU A 4 12.23 -0.18 21.70
CA GLU A 4 11.65 -0.89 22.84
C GLU A 4 11.04 -2.22 22.39
N THR A 5 10.37 -2.27 21.22
CA THR A 5 9.90 -3.55 20.67
C THR A 5 11.04 -4.49 20.29
N TYR A 6 12.22 -3.98 19.90
CA TYR A 6 13.38 -4.83 19.63
C TYR A 6 14.03 -5.31 20.93
N LYS A 7 14.16 -4.42 21.92
CA LYS A 7 14.66 -4.76 23.26
C LYS A 7 13.82 -5.84 23.93
N LEU A 8 12.48 -5.79 23.82
CA LEU A 8 11.61 -6.81 24.40
C LEU A 8 11.84 -8.21 23.82
N VAL A 9 12.01 -8.33 22.49
CA VAL A 9 12.31 -9.62 21.86
C VAL A 9 13.70 -10.12 22.22
N PHE A 10 14.67 -9.21 22.35
CA PHE A 10 16.06 -9.56 22.60
C PHE A 10 16.37 -9.89 24.08
N LEU A 11 15.78 -9.16 25.03
CA LEU A 11 16.12 -9.25 26.45
C LEU A 11 15.36 -10.35 27.19
N TYR A 12 14.18 -10.74 26.70
CA TYR A 12 13.34 -11.73 27.39
C TYR A 12 13.45 -13.09 26.70
N ASN A 13 14.03 -14.06 27.41
CA ASN A 13 14.06 -15.46 26.98
C ASN A 13 12.73 -16.16 27.31
N GLY A 14 12.33 -17.11 26.47
CA GLY A 14 11.15 -17.96 26.72
C GLY A 14 9.80 -17.32 26.41
N LEU A 15 9.76 -16.27 25.58
CA LEU A 15 8.50 -15.68 25.13
C LEU A 15 7.66 -16.71 24.35
N GLU A 16 6.38 -16.79 24.69
CA GLU A 16 5.42 -17.59 23.93
C GLU A 16 5.21 -16.99 22.53
N ASN A 17 4.88 -17.83 21.55
CA ASN A 17 4.67 -17.39 20.17
C ASN A 17 3.61 -16.26 20.07
N ARG A 18 2.56 -16.34 20.89
CA ARG A 18 1.53 -15.29 21.01
C ARG A 18 2.08 -13.95 21.52
N GLN A 19 3.03 -13.97 22.45
CA GLN A 19 3.69 -12.77 22.97
C GLN A 19 4.60 -12.16 21.90
N VAL A 20 5.34 -12.99 21.17
CA VAL A 20 6.17 -12.54 20.04
C VAL A 20 5.29 -11.92 18.94
N ALA A 21 4.17 -12.56 18.58
CA ALA A 21 3.20 -12.02 17.63
C ALA A 21 2.66 -10.66 18.09
N THR A 22 2.34 -10.51 19.38
CA THR A 22 1.89 -9.24 19.97
C THR A 22 2.96 -8.15 19.85
N ILE A 23 4.22 -8.46 20.14
CA ILE A 23 5.32 -7.48 20.01
C ILE A 23 5.51 -7.07 18.54
N HIS A 24 5.44 -8.01 17.61
CA HIS A 24 5.51 -7.72 16.17
C HIS A 24 4.31 -6.90 15.68
N HIS A 25 3.12 -7.14 16.21
CA HIS A 25 1.93 -6.35 15.94
C HIS A 25 2.10 -4.89 16.37
N VAL A 26 2.56 -4.65 17.61
CA VAL A 26 2.84 -3.30 18.11
C VAL A 26 3.93 -2.62 17.25
N ARG A 27 4.92 -3.38 16.79
CA ARG A 27 5.94 -2.87 15.85
C ARG A 27 5.33 -2.41 14.53
N LEU A 28 4.38 -3.17 13.96
CA LEU A 28 3.65 -2.75 12.76
C LEU A 28 2.87 -1.45 12.99
N GLN A 29 2.19 -1.31 14.13
CA GLN A 29 1.48 -0.08 14.49
C GLN A 29 2.44 1.13 14.58
N ALA A 30 3.60 0.96 15.22
CA ALA A 30 4.61 2.01 15.32
C ALA A 30 5.13 2.44 13.94
N LYS A 31 5.38 1.49 13.04
CA LYS A 31 5.78 1.77 11.65
C LYS A 31 4.67 2.47 10.87
N ALA A 32 3.41 2.04 11.02
CA ALA A 32 2.28 2.68 10.38
C ALA A 32 2.15 4.15 10.81
N LEU A 33 2.23 4.42 12.11
CA LEU A 33 2.17 5.77 12.66
C LEU A 33 3.33 6.65 12.15
N GLN A 34 4.55 6.12 12.12
CA GLN A 34 5.71 6.83 11.56
C GLN A 34 5.49 7.22 10.09
N ARG A 35 4.86 6.34 9.30
CA ARG A 35 4.53 6.61 7.89
C ARG A 35 3.46 7.68 7.76
N VAL A 36 2.40 7.66 8.57
CA VAL A 36 1.38 8.72 8.60
C VAL A 36 2.00 10.08 8.91
N LEU A 37 2.88 10.15 9.91
CA LEU A 37 3.58 11.39 10.27
C LEU A 37 4.53 11.88 9.16
N THR A 38 5.23 10.94 8.51
CA THR A 38 6.11 11.24 7.37
C THR A 38 5.32 11.74 6.16
N ALA A 39 4.17 11.14 5.87
CA ALA A 39 3.30 11.54 4.77
C ALA A 39 2.71 12.95 4.97
N ARG A 40 2.44 13.34 6.22
CA ARG A 40 1.98 14.70 6.56
C ARG A 40 3.05 15.78 6.36
N THR A 41 4.32 15.41 6.42
CA THR A 41 5.44 16.38 6.44
C THR A 41 6.21 16.43 5.12
N ARG A 42 6.20 15.37 4.32
CA ARG A 42 6.84 15.32 3.00
C ARG A 42 5.94 15.88 1.90
N ARG A 43 6.55 16.57 0.93
CA ARG A 43 5.88 16.99 -0.32
C ARG A 43 6.18 15.98 -1.42
N GLY A 44 5.19 15.70 -2.27
CA GLY A 44 5.30 14.76 -3.41
C GLY A 44 4.72 13.37 -3.13
N VAL A 45 4.16 12.74 -4.17
CA VAL A 45 3.41 11.47 -4.07
C VAL A 45 4.30 10.26 -4.36
N GLU A 46 5.26 10.35 -5.31
CA GLU A 46 6.14 9.21 -5.64
C GLU A 46 6.91 8.65 -4.44
N PRO A 47 7.51 9.47 -3.54
CA PRO A 47 8.21 8.94 -2.37
C PRO A 47 7.28 8.23 -1.38
N LEU A 48 5.97 8.48 -1.42
CA LEU A 48 4.99 7.87 -0.53
C LEU A 48 4.56 6.48 -1.03
N ILE A 49 4.44 6.28 -2.35
CA ILE A 49 4.06 5.00 -2.93
C ILE A 49 5.07 3.91 -2.54
N SER A 50 6.36 4.13 -2.81
CA SER A 50 7.42 3.15 -2.48
C SER A 50 7.50 2.86 -0.98
N VAL A 51 7.24 3.88 -0.15
CA VAL A 51 7.18 3.73 1.31
C VAL A 51 5.99 2.85 1.70
N CYS A 52 4.80 3.09 1.15
CA CYS A 52 3.61 2.27 1.42
C CYS A 52 3.77 0.83 0.93
N GLU A 53 4.34 0.58 -0.25
CA GLU A 53 4.59 -0.78 -0.75
C GLU A 53 5.49 -1.59 0.20
N LYS A 54 6.57 -0.98 0.68
CA LYS A 54 7.45 -1.61 1.69
C LYS A 54 6.68 -1.94 2.98
N PHE A 55 5.73 -1.11 3.38
CA PHE A 55 4.89 -1.41 4.54
C PHE A 55 3.98 -2.61 4.30
N LEU A 56 3.34 -2.68 3.14
CA LEU A 56 2.48 -3.81 2.79
C LEU A 56 3.26 -5.13 2.77
N GLN A 57 4.50 -5.13 2.25
CA GLN A 57 5.39 -6.29 2.33
C GLN A 57 5.70 -6.72 3.78
N GLU A 58 5.84 -5.77 4.71
CA GLU A 58 6.03 -6.06 6.14
C GLU A 58 4.76 -6.68 6.75
N VAL A 59 3.57 -6.23 6.35
CA VAL A 59 2.27 -6.77 6.78
C VAL A 59 2.08 -8.19 6.26
N GLU A 60 2.35 -8.45 4.98
CA GLU A 60 2.31 -9.79 4.39
C GLU A 60 3.30 -10.75 5.07
N SER A 61 4.49 -10.26 5.40
CA SER A 61 5.50 -11.05 6.12
C SER A 61 5.02 -11.40 7.53
N PHE A 62 4.39 -10.46 8.22
CA PHE A 62 3.78 -10.71 9.52
C PHE A 62 2.67 -11.77 9.44
N GLN A 63 1.78 -11.64 8.46
CA GLN A 63 0.69 -12.60 8.24
C GLN A 63 1.23 -14.02 8.03
N ARG A 64 2.28 -14.17 7.22
CA ARG A 64 2.94 -15.45 6.97
C ARG A 64 3.61 -16.03 8.21
N LEU A 65 4.29 -15.20 9.00
CA LEU A 65 5.01 -15.64 10.21
C LEU A 65 4.07 -16.02 11.36
N PHE A 66 2.92 -15.36 11.47
CA PHE A 66 2.02 -15.48 12.62
C PHE A 66 0.62 -15.97 12.24
N VAL A 67 0.48 -16.76 11.18
CA VAL A 67 -0.81 -17.25 10.67
C VAL A 67 -1.67 -17.94 11.74
N VAL A 68 -1.03 -18.70 12.64
CA VAL A 68 -1.69 -19.41 13.75
C VAL A 68 -2.21 -18.44 14.83
N GLU A 69 -1.58 -17.28 14.98
CA GLU A 69 -1.93 -16.28 15.98
C GLU A 69 -2.94 -15.24 15.46
N LEU A 70 -3.16 -15.16 14.14
CA LEU A 70 -4.10 -14.22 13.51
C LEU A 70 -5.54 -14.29 14.04
N PRO A 71 -6.11 -15.46 14.39
CA PRO A 71 -7.45 -15.52 14.96
C PRO A 71 -7.57 -14.72 16.27
N HIS A 72 -6.49 -14.62 17.05
CA HIS A 72 -6.45 -13.83 18.28
C HIS A 72 -6.31 -12.32 18.02
N LEU A 73 -6.03 -11.91 16.79
CA LEU A 73 -5.74 -10.53 16.39
C LEU A 73 -6.79 -9.94 15.43
N GLN A 74 -7.92 -10.63 15.19
CA GLN A 74 -8.97 -10.20 14.26
C GLN A 74 -9.48 -8.78 14.55
N GLU A 75 -9.82 -8.49 15.81
CA GLU A 75 -10.32 -7.16 16.21
C GLU A 75 -9.23 -6.08 16.37
N SER A 76 -7.96 -6.46 16.20
CA SER A 76 -6.82 -5.57 16.36
C SER A 76 -6.55 -4.75 15.08
N PHE A 77 -5.57 -3.84 15.16
CA PHE A 77 -5.15 -3.06 13.99
C PHE A 77 -4.75 -3.92 12.79
N VAL A 78 -4.08 -5.08 12.99
CA VAL A 78 -3.61 -5.89 11.86
C VAL A 78 -4.74 -6.70 11.26
N GLY A 79 -5.70 -7.18 12.07
CA GLY A 79 -6.88 -7.85 11.54
C GLY A 79 -7.70 -6.90 10.67
N LYS A 80 -8.03 -5.72 11.19
CA LYS A 80 -8.73 -4.68 10.41
C LYS A 80 -7.95 -4.21 9.18
N LEU A 81 -6.62 -4.17 9.26
CA LEU A 81 -5.78 -3.80 8.12
C LEU A 81 -5.77 -4.89 7.03
N LEU A 82 -5.83 -6.16 7.41
CA LEU A 82 -5.91 -7.28 6.46
C LEU A 82 -7.28 -7.36 5.78
N ASP A 83 -8.33 -6.86 6.42
CA ASP A 83 -9.65 -6.71 5.79
C ASP A 83 -9.67 -5.60 4.72
N VAL A 84 -8.69 -4.68 4.74
CA VAL A 84 -8.53 -3.67 3.69
C VAL A 84 -7.92 -4.32 2.45
N GLN A 85 -8.77 -4.55 1.45
CA GLN A 85 -8.32 -5.06 0.16
C GLN A 85 -7.51 -4.01 -0.60
N ARG A 86 -6.48 -4.46 -1.32
CA ARG A 86 -5.68 -3.59 -2.18
C ARG A 86 -6.56 -3.05 -3.30
N ALA A 87 -6.67 -1.74 -3.38
CA ALA A 87 -7.29 -1.07 -4.52
C ALA A 87 -6.58 -1.46 -5.82
N SER A 88 -7.35 -1.81 -6.84
CA SER A 88 -6.86 -2.15 -8.17
C SER A 88 -7.54 -1.27 -9.21
N ALA A 89 -6.83 -1.00 -10.30
CA ALA A 89 -7.35 -0.25 -11.44
C ALA A 89 -6.97 -1.00 -12.71
N THR A 90 -7.96 -1.29 -13.55
CA THR A 90 -7.76 -1.89 -14.87
C THR A 90 -8.17 -0.89 -15.93
N ILE A 91 -7.21 -0.45 -16.74
CA ILE A 91 -7.48 0.42 -17.88
C ILE A 91 -8.26 -0.40 -18.91
N ILE A 92 -9.41 0.12 -19.32
CA ILE A 92 -10.16 -0.38 -20.46
C ILE A 92 -9.59 0.37 -21.66
N GLU A 93 -8.81 -0.33 -22.50
CA GLU A 93 -8.41 0.26 -23.77
C GLU A 93 -9.66 0.67 -24.56
N PRO A 94 -9.67 1.85 -25.20
CA PRO A 94 -10.82 2.24 -25.99
C PRO A 94 -11.04 1.16 -27.06
N THR A 95 -12.23 0.54 -27.06
CA THR A 95 -12.66 -0.50 -28.00
C THR A 95 -12.80 -0.01 -29.45
N GLY A 96 -12.12 1.07 -29.82
CA GLY A 96 -12.14 1.62 -31.16
C GLY A 96 -11.26 0.79 -32.09
N GLU A 97 -11.90 0.12 -33.05
CA GLU A 97 -11.29 -0.44 -34.27
C GLU A 97 -10.63 0.63 -35.19
N SER A 98 -10.22 1.77 -34.65
CA SER A 98 -9.60 2.84 -35.44
C SER A 98 -8.09 2.69 -35.42
N ASP A 99 -7.58 1.97 -36.42
CA ASP A 99 -6.17 1.85 -36.84
C ASP A 99 -5.60 3.20 -37.37
N ASN A 100 -5.97 4.29 -36.70
CA ASN A 100 -5.58 5.64 -37.06
C ASN A 100 -4.59 6.10 -36.02
N HIS A 101 -3.30 5.90 -36.30
CA HIS A 101 -2.23 6.48 -35.50
C HIS A 101 -2.48 7.98 -35.35
N LEU A 102 -2.81 8.43 -34.13
CA LEU A 102 -2.90 9.85 -33.81
C LEU A 102 -1.52 10.47 -34.05
N ARG A 103 -1.34 11.08 -35.23
CA ARG A 103 -0.11 11.81 -35.59
C ARG A 103 -0.17 13.17 -34.90
N PHE A 104 0.56 13.32 -33.81
CA PHE A 104 0.66 14.58 -33.09
C PHE A 104 2.02 15.24 -33.36
N THR A 105 1.99 16.56 -33.55
CA THR A 105 3.21 17.38 -33.53
C THR A 105 3.54 17.72 -32.07
N SER A 106 4.82 17.68 -31.72
CA SER A 106 5.30 18.13 -30.41
C SER A 106 4.74 19.52 -30.07
N GLY A 107 4.21 19.69 -28.86
CA GLY A 107 3.65 20.96 -28.38
C GLY A 107 2.13 21.14 -28.52
N LEU A 108 1.40 20.15 -29.06
CA LEU A 108 -0.07 20.13 -29.03
C LEU A 108 -0.60 19.22 -27.91
N VAL A 109 -1.68 19.65 -27.26
CA VAL A 109 -2.39 18.84 -26.25
C VAL A 109 -3.25 17.80 -26.97
N VAL A 110 -3.08 16.52 -26.60
CA VAL A 110 -3.93 15.42 -27.06
C VAL A 110 -4.92 15.10 -25.94
N ALA A 111 -6.20 15.16 -26.25
CA ALA A 111 -7.24 14.61 -25.38
C ALA A 111 -7.36 13.11 -25.68
N LEU A 112 -7.03 12.29 -24.69
CA LEU A 112 -7.28 10.85 -24.71
C LEU A 112 -8.28 10.54 -23.61
N ASP A 113 -9.47 10.09 -24.02
CA ASP A 113 -10.45 9.56 -23.09
C ASP A 113 -10.03 8.13 -22.75
N ILE A 114 -9.67 7.92 -21.48
CA ILE A 114 -9.25 6.62 -20.95
C ILE A 114 -10.25 6.23 -19.88
N ASP A 115 -10.93 5.11 -20.09
CA ASP A 115 -11.79 4.50 -19.09
C ASP A 115 -11.00 3.49 -18.26
N ALA A 116 -11.33 3.39 -16.96
CA ALA A 116 -10.75 2.38 -16.09
C ALA A 116 -11.77 1.89 -15.06
N THR A 117 -11.75 0.58 -14.79
CA THR A 117 -12.52 -0.01 -13.69
C THR A 117 -11.68 0.00 -12.43
N LEU A 118 -12.25 0.54 -11.34
CA LEU A 118 -11.62 0.57 -10.02
C LEU A 118 -12.27 -0.49 -9.11
N GLU A 119 -11.44 -1.31 -8.50
CA GLU A 119 -11.86 -2.32 -7.51
C GLU A 119 -11.33 -1.96 -6.13
N HIS A 120 -12.10 -2.27 -5.09
CA HIS A 120 -11.72 -2.08 -3.69
C HIS A 120 -11.40 -0.62 -3.31
N VAL A 121 -12.05 0.34 -3.99
CA VAL A 121 -12.00 1.78 -3.67
C VAL A 121 -13.32 2.19 -3.00
N GLN A 122 -13.27 2.59 -1.73
CA GLN A 122 -14.47 3.01 -0.98
C GLN A 122 -15.05 4.34 -1.47
N ASP A 123 -14.19 5.31 -1.81
CA ASP A 123 -14.60 6.62 -2.28
C ASP A 123 -13.76 7.01 -3.52
N PRO A 124 -14.26 6.73 -4.73
CA PRO A 124 -13.55 7.05 -5.96
C PRO A 124 -13.43 8.57 -6.17
N HIS A 125 -14.32 9.39 -5.60
CA HIS A 125 -14.28 10.85 -5.79
C HIS A 125 -13.17 11.54 -5.01
N ASN A 126 -12.69 10.93 -3.91
CA ASN A 126 -11.60 11.46 -3.09
C ASN A 126 -10.26 10.73 -3.34
N THR A 127 -10.18 9.91 -4.39
CA THR A 127 -8.98 9.16 -4.73
C THR A 127 -8.06 9.99 -5.63
N LYS A 128 -6.76 10.00 -5.34
CA LYS A 128 -5.74 10.65 -6.19
C LYS A 128 -5.17 9.64 -7.16
N TYR A 129 -5.13 10.02 -8.44
CA TYR A 129 -4.56 9.20 -9.51
C TYR A 129 -3.24 9.82 -10.00
N SER A 130 -2.25 8.98 -10.25
CA SER A 130 -0.99 9.37 -10.89
C SER A 130 -0.83 8.58 -12.18
N ILE A 131 -0.61 9.28 -13.30
CA ILE A 131 -0.35 8.66 -14.60
C ILE A 131 1.16 8.68 -14.82
N GLN A 132 1.76 7.50 -15.03
CA GLN A 132 3.16 7.37 -15.39
C GLN A 132 3.27 6.94 -16.85
N THR A 133 3.67 7.85 -17.73
CA THR A 133 3.90 7.56 -19.15
C THR A 133 5.31 7.01 -19.34
N ALA A 134 5.46 5.92 -20.09
CA ALA A 134 6.76 5.46 -20.53
C ALA A 134 7.20 6.28 -21.75
N SER A 135 8.33 7.00 -21.66
CA SER A 135 8.99 7.53 -22.85
C SER A 135 9.71 6.39 -23.54
N LEU A 136 9.26 6.00 -24.73
CA LEU A 136 10.13 5.26 -25.65
C LEU A 136 11.20 6.22 -26.17
N MET A 137 12.46 5.92 -25.85
CA MET A 137 13.64 6.54 -26.48
C MET A 137 13.84 5.99 -27.89
#